data_AF-A0A959JWE0-F1
#
_entry.id   AF-A0A959JWE0-F1
#
_cell.length_a   1.000
_cell.length_b   1.000
_cell.length_c   1.000
_cell.angle_alpha   90.00
_cell.angle_beta   90.00
_cell.angle_gamma   90.00
#
_symmetry.space_group_name_H-M   'P 1'
#
loop_
_entity.id
_entity.type
_entity.pdbx_description
1 polymer ?
#
loop_
_entity_poly.entity_id
_entity_poly.type
_entity_poly.pdbx_seq_one_letter_code
_entity_poly.pdbx_strand_id
1 'polypeptide(L)'
;MEIWKDWKYGRIGNMEGLEELEIWKDWMDWKEWKNWGDGKNGKKLNTRIKNKKRNTKMYLKISISMLALIACLFVACDKTEDPPVNNPDDFFVFGRFYGECLGEECIEIFKLQDGKLYEDRNDQYVSNESFYLADFQRLDDTKYEGVKDLWSFIPGAIYEEDQVRFGCPDCADQGGLYLEIRTGAFHEYWILDQNKNEVPQYLHSLMDTVNMRIDLINNQ
;
A
#
# COMPACT_ATOMS: atom_id res chain seq x y z
N MET A 1 -29.18 -62.02 -21.22
CA MET A 1 -30.31 -62.31 -20.31
C MET A 1 -29.81 -63.01 -19.03
N GLU A 2 -28.71 -62.52 -18.42
CA GLU A 2 -28.10 -63.16 -17.22
C GLU A 2 -27.90 -62.23 -16.02
N ILE A 3 -27.99 -60.90 -16.18
CA ILE A 3 -27.83 -59.94 -15.06
C ILE A 3 -29.04 -59.95 -14.09
N TRP A 4 -30.20 -60.46 -14.54
CA TRP A 4 -31.44 -60.45 -13.76
C TRP A 4 -31.49 -61.45 -12.60
N LYS A 5 -30.60 -62.47 -12.57
CA LYS A 5 -30.66 -63.53 -11.55
C LYS A 5 -29.92 -63.18 -10.25
N ASP A 6 -28.92 -62.31 -10.28
CA ASP A 6 -28.09 -62.03 -9.11
C ASP A 6 -28.75 -61.12 -8.07
N TRP A 7 -29.64 -60.22 -8.50
CA TRP A 7 -30.32 -59.30 -7.57
C TRP A 7 -31.47 -59.96 -6.78
N LYS A 8 -32.02 -61.07 -7.26
CA LYS A 8 -33.10 -61.80 -6.55
C LYS A 8 -32.60 -62.53 -5.30
N TYR A 9 -31.28 -62.73 -5.17
CA TYR A 9 -30.65 -63.47 -4.06
C TYR A 9 -29.83 -62.61 -3.08
N GLY A 10 -29.97 -61.27 -3.11
CA GLY A 10 -29.54 -60.41 -2.00
C GLY A 10 -28.02 -60.28 -1.79
N ARG A 11 -27.20 -60.42 -2.84
CA ARG A 11 -25.75 -60.18 -2.75
C ARG A 11 -25.45 -58.72 -3.11
N ILE A 12 -25.44 -57.82 -2.11
CA ILE A 12 -24.98 -56.44 -2.30
C ILE A 12 -23.45 -56.44 -2.15
N GLY A 13 -22.74 -56.45 -3.27
CA GLY A 13 -21.30 -56.23 -3.34
C GLY A 13 -20.98 -54.83 -3.84
N ASN A 14 -20.33 -54.03 -2.98
CA ASN A 14 -19.60 -52.79 -3.25
C ASN A 14 -20.35 -51.48 -3.62
N MET A 15 -19.63 -50.38 -3.33
CA MET A 15 -20.08 -48.99 -3.20
C MET A 15 -20.50 -48.29 -4.50
N GLU A 16 -20.28 -48.90 -5.66
CA GLU A 16 -20.70 -48.35 -6.98
C GLU A 16 -22.21 -48.45 -7.22
N GLY A 17 -22.92 -49.32 -6.49
CA GLY A 17 -24.37 -49.51 -6.71
C GLY A 17 -25.29 -48.37 -6.24
N LEU A 18 -24.76 -47.27 -5.70
CA LEU A 18 -25.58 -46.15 -5.22
C LEU A 18 -26.02 -45.18 -6.34
N GLU A 19 -25.19 -44.97 -7.36
CA GLU A 19 -25.54 -44.10 -8.50
C GLU A 19 -26.47 -44.83 -9.48
N GLU A 20 -26.30 -46.14 -9.67
CA GLU A 20 -27.23 -46.95 -10.47
C GLU A 20 -28.66 -46.92 -9.91
N LEU A 21 -28.85 -46.86 -8.58
CA LEU A 21 -30.18 -46.87 -7.97
C LEU A 21 -31.02 -45.62 -8.25
N GLU A 22 -30.40 -44.47 -8.50
CA GLU A 22 -31.12 -43.24 -8.83
C GLU A 22 -31.71 -43.33 -10.26
N ILE A 23 -31.03 -44.04 -11.16
CA ILE A 23 -31.49 -44.34 -12.53
C ILE A 23 -32.62 -45.38 -12.54
N TRP A 24 -32.56 -46.41 -11.67
CA TRP A 24 -33.61 -47.44 -11.60
C TRP A 24 -34.95 -46.94 -11.08
N LYS A 25 -34.96 -45.82 -10.34
CA LYS A 25 -36.19 -45.19 -9.84
C LYS A 25 -37.12 -44.75 -10.97
N ASP A 26 -36.56 -44.47 -12.14
CA ASP A 26 -37.29 -44.04 -13.32
C ASP A 26 -37.77 -45.22 -14.19
N TRP A 27 -37.23 -46.43 -13.97
CA TRP A 27 -37.55 -47.64 -14.73
C TRP A 27 -38.46 -48.66 -14.01
N MET A 28 -38.61 -48.59 -12.68
CA MET A 28 -39.51 -49.46 -11.92
C MET A 28 -40.91 -48.86 -11.78
N ASP A 29 -41.94 -49.72 -11.79
CA ASP A 29 -43.28 -49.30 -11.41
C ASP A 29 -43.30 -48.82 -9.95
N TRP A 30 -44.03 -47.73 -9.71
CA TRP A 30 -44.03 -47.02 -8.44
C TRP A 30 -44.48 -47.90 -7.27
N LYS A 31 -45.38 -48.88 -7.51
CA LYS A 31 -45.84 -49.81 -6.46
C LYS A 31 -44.74 -50.80 -6.06
N GLU A 32 -43.94 -51.28 -7.00
CA GLU A 32 -42.83 -52.19 -6.72
C GLU A 32 -41.71 -51.49 -5.97
N TRP A 33 -41.39 -50.27 -6.38
CA TRP A 33 -40.38 -49.44 -5.71
C TRP A 33 -40.76 -49.14 -4.25
N LYS A 34 -42.04 -48.82 -4.00
CA LYS A 34 -42.56 -48.57 -2.65
C LYS A 34 -42.47 -49.81 -1.75
N ASN A 35 -42.83 -50.98 -2.27
CA ASN A 35 -42.74 -52.25 -1.53
C ASN A 35 -41.28 -52.63 -1.20
N TRP A 36 -40.34 -52.35 -2.11
CA TRP A 36 -38.91 -52.54 -1.85
C TRP A 36 -38.37 -51.59 -0.78
N GLY A 37 -38.77 -50.31 -0.83
CA GLY A 37 -38.39 -49.28 0.14
C GLY A 37 -38.84 -49.58 1.58
N ASP A 38 -39.98 -50.27 1.74
CA ASP A 38 -40.56 -50.63 3.04
C ASP A 38 -39.99 -51.92 3.65
N GLY A 39 -39.25 -52.71 2.86
CA GLY A 39 -38.49 -53.87 3.31
C GLY A 39 -37.28 -53.51 4.18
N LYS A 40 -36.76 -54.48 4.96
CA LYS A 40 -35.61 -54.27 5.88
C LYS A 40 -34.38 -53.66 5.19
N ASN A 41 -34.13 -54.03 3.94
CA ASN A 41 -33.00 -53.52 3.16
C ASN A 41 -33.23 -52.10 2.63
N GLY A 42 -34.45 -51.78 2.17
CA GLY A 42 -34.84 -50.43 1.74
C GLY A 42 -34.81 -49.41 2.88
N LYS A 43 -35.28 -49.79 4.07
CA LYS A 43 -35.20 -48.94 5.28
C LYS A 43 -33.75 -48.65 5.69
N LYS A 44 -32.87 -49.65 5.66
CA LYS A 44 -31.43 -49.48 5.99
C LYS A 44 -30.72 -48.55 5.00
N LEU A 45 -31.06 -48.63 3.71
CA LEU A 45 -30.53 -47.75 2.68
C LEU A 45 -31.05 -46.32 2.81
N ASN A 46 -32.36 -46.13 3.04
CA ASN A 46 -32.97 -44.82 3.24
C ASN A 46 -32.36 -44.08 4.44
N THR A 47 -32.05 -44.78 5.54
CA THR A 47 -31.32 -44.21 6.67
C THR A 47 -29.89 -43.81 6.29
N ARG A 48 -29.17 -44.63 5.51
CA ARG A 48 -27.82 -44.30 5.02
C ARG A 48 -27.81 -43.05 4.12
N ILE A 49 -28.77 -42.93 3.20
CA ILE A 49 -28.90 -41.76 2.31
C ILE A 49 -29.25 -40.49 3.12
N LYS A 50 -30.17 -40.60 4.08
CA LYS A 50 -30.53 -39.47 4.97
C LYS A 50 -29.34 -38.98 5.79
N ASN A 51 -28.53 -39.90 6.34
CA ASN A 51 -27.34 -39.54 7.11
C ASN A 51 -26.24 -38.92 6.22
N LYS A 52 -26.04 -39.41 4.99
CA LYS A 52 -25.11 -38.81 4.02
C LYS A 52 -25.52 -37.37 3.65
N LYS A 53 -26.81 -37.12 3.38
CA LYS A 53 -27.35 -35.79 3.10
C LYS A 53 -27.30 -34.83 4.30
N ARG A 54 -27.37 -35.36 5.54
CA ARG A 54 -27.20 -34.55 6.77
C ARG A 54 -25.75 -34.10 6.94
N ASN A 55 -24.81 -35.01 6.70
CA ASN A 55 -23.39 -34.74 6.85
C ASN A 55 -22.88 -33.74 5.81
N THR A 56 -23.27 -33.83 4.54
CA THR A 56 -22.88 -32.84 3.51
C THR A 56 -23.45 -31.44 3.76
N LYS A 57 -24.69 -31.32 4.27
CA LYS A 57 -25.24 -30.03 4.70
C LYS A 57 -24.52 -29.43 5.91
N MET A 58 -23.92 -30.26 6.76
CA MET A 58 -23.13 -29.80 7.91
C MET A 58 -21.77 -29.26 7.47
N TYR A 59 -21.05 -29.98 6.60
CA TYR A 59 -19.76 -29.54 6.07
C TYR A 59 -19.87 -28.28 5.20
N LEU A 60 -20.95 -28.14 4.41
CA LEU A 60 -21.19 -26.94 3.60
C LEU A 60 -21.44 -25.69 4.47
N LYS A 61 -22.15 -25.83 5.60
CA LYS A 61 -22.39 -24.72 6.54
C LYS A 61 -21.12 -24.30 7.30
N ILE A 62 -20.29 -25.26 7.70
CA ILE A 62 -19.01 -25.00 8.38
C ILE A 62 -18.02 -24.35 7.40
N SER A 63 -17.99 -24.81 6.13
CA SER A 63 -17.13 -24.24 5.09
C SER A 63 -17.48 -22.80 4.73
N ILE A 64 -18.78 -22.45 4.67
CA ILE A 64 -19.23 -21.07 4.40
C ILE A 64 -18.91 -20.16 5.60
N SER A 65 -19.01 -20.67 6.82
CA SER A 65 -18.69 -19.91 8.04
C SER A 65 -17.18 -19.62 8.19
N MET A 66 -16.30 -20.54 7.76
CA MET A 66 -14.85 -20.29 7.75
C MET A 66 -14.42 -19.32 6.64
N LEU A 67 -15.05 -19.40 5.46
CA LEU A 67 -14.73 -18.51 4.34
C LEU A 67 -15.09 -17.05 4.64
N ALA A 68 -16.20 -16.82 5.37
CA ALA A 68 -16.61 -15.49 5.81
C ALA A 68 -15.67 -14.89 6.87
N LEU A 69 -15.07 -15.72 7.74
CA LEU A 69 -14.13 -15.28 8.76
C LEU A 69 -12.77 -14.87 8.17
N ILE A 70 -12.35 -15.53 7.09
CA ILE A 70 -11.11 -15.22 6.36
C ILE A 70 -11.25 -13.93 5.52
N ALA A 71 -12.44 -13.66 4.98
CA ALA A 71 -12.71 -12.42 4.25
C ALA A 71 -12.65 -11.15 5.13
N CYS A 72 -12.95 -11.28 6.43
CA CYS A 72 -12.84 -10.16 7.39
C CYS A 72 -11.39 -9.81 7.78
N LEU A 73 -10.41 -10.67 7.45
CA LEU A 73 -9.00 -10.40 7.77
C LEU A 73 -8.30 -9.49 6.75
N PHE A 74 -8.95 -9.16 5.63
CA PHE A 74 -8.37 -8.30 4.58
C PHE A 74 -8.89 -6.85 4.59
N VAL A 75 -9.72 -6.44 5.56
CA VAL A 75 -10.29 -5.07 5.66
C VAL A 75 -9.54 -4.19 6.67
N ALA A 76 -8.42 -4.65 7.22
CA ALA A 76 -7.62 -3.86 8.16
C ALA A 76 -6.21 -3.59 7.61
N CYS A 77 -6.12 -2.72 6.61
CA CYS A 77 -4.89 -1.98 6.34
C CYS A 77 -5.18 -0.69 5.58
N ASP A 78 -5.40 0.39 6.33
CA ASP A 78 -4.83 1.69 5.98
C ASP A 78 -3.94 2.06 7.16
N LYS A 79 -2.75 1.48 7.19
CA LYS A 79 -1.63 2.16 7.82
C LYS A 79 -0.96 2.90 6.67
N THR A 80 -1.28 4.17 6.53
CA THR A 80 -0.26 5.10 6.08
C THR A 80 0.87 4.90 7.07
N GLU A 81 1.93 4.19 6.67
CA GLU A 81 3.13 4.18 7.48
C GLU A 81 3.54 5.64 7.57
N ASP A 82 3.38 6.23 8.76
CA ASP A 82 3.97 7.53 9.02
C ASP A 82 5.44 7.40 8.62
N PRO A 83 5.99 8.35 7.84
CA PRO A 83 7.40 8.31 7.47
C PRO A 83 8.22 8.10 8.75
N PRO A 84 9.32 7.34 8.68
CA PRO A 84 10.10 6.97 9.86
C PRO A 84 10.27 8.19 10.75
N VAL A 85 9.82 8.08 12.01
CA VAL A 85 9.99 9.15 12.99
C VAL A 85 11.50 9.31 13.17
N ASN A 86 12.06 10.25 12.41
CA ASN A 86 13.45 10.62 12.47
C ASN A 86 13.76 11.09 13.89
N ASN A 87 15.01 10.97 14.34
CA ASN A 87 15.44 11.49 15.64
C ASN A 87 14.97 12.96 15.76
N PRO A 88 14.48 13.47 16.91
CA PRO A 88 14.06 14.87 17.04
C PRO A 88 15.10 15.91 16.56
N ASP A 89 16.38 15.53 16.53
CA ASP A 89 17.47 16.36 15.99
C ASP A 89 17.62 16.30 14.45
N ASP A 90 17.01 15.31 13.80
CA ASP A 90 17.04 15.15 12.35
C ASP A 90 16.11 16.17 11.69
N PHE A 91 16.57 16.74 10.59
CA PHE A 91 15.81 17.73 9.85
C PHE A 91 16.13 17.71 8.36
N PHE A 92 15.20 18.25 7.60
CA PHE A 92 15.38 18.53 6.19
C PHE A 92 15.02 19.99 5.93
N VAL A 93 16.02 20.80 5.57
CA VAL A 93 15.81 22.15 5.06
C VAL A 93 15.72 22.07 3.54
N PHE A 94 14.72 22.71 2.97
CA PHE A 94 14.51 22.78 1.53
C PHE A 94 14.00 24.17 1.16
N GLY A 95 14.34 24.63 -0.03
CA GLY A 95 13.83 25.92 -0.47
C GLY A 95 14.30 26.32 -1.85
N ARG A 96 13.77 27.43 -2.34
CA ARG A 96 14.19 28.06 -3.60
C ARG A 96 14.64 29.49 -3.33
N PHE A 97 15.54 29.98 -4.17
CA PHE A 97 16.04 31.34 -4.10
C PHE A 97 16.26 31.91 -5.50
N TYR A 98 16.10 33.23 -5.62
CA TYR A 98 16.36 34.02 -6.82
C TYR A 98 17.14 35.27 -6.44
N GLY A 99 18.17 35.64 -7.22
CA GLY A 99 19.01 36.80 -6.95
C GLY A 99 18.46 38.10 -7.51
N GLU A 100 17.69 37.99 -8.59
CA GLU A 100 17.03 39.11 -9.26
C GLU A 100 15.51 38.89 -9.22
N CYS A 101 14.90 39.26 -8.10
CA CYS A 101 13.45 39.14 -7.90
C CYS A 101 12.92 40.29 -7.02
N LEU A 102 11.61 40.50 -7.03
CA LEU A 102 10.93 41.53 -6.26
C LEU A 102 9.80 40.91 -5.44
N GLY A 103 9.86 41.09 -4.11
CA GLY A 103 8.86 40.59 -3.18
C GLY A 103 9.46 39.65 -2.14
N GLU A 104 8.61 39.18 -1.22
CA GLU A 104 9.02 38.22 -0.18
C GLU A 104 9.29 36.83 -0.78
N GLU A 105 8.62 36.48 -1.90
CA GLU A 105 8.72 35.17 -2.56
C GLU A 105 10.06 34.89 -3.27
N CYS A 106 11.03 35.77 -3.06
CA CYS A 106 12.37 35.71 -3.60
C CYS A 106 13.19 34.56 -3.05
N ILE A 107 13.10 34.34 -1.74
CA ILE A 107 13.88 33.36 -1.01
C ILE A 107 12.92 32.68 -0.07
N GLU A 108 12.68 31.40 -0.33
CA GLU A 108 11.61 30.63 0.29
C GLU A 108 12.23 29.37 0.85
N ILE A 109 12.72 29.45 2.09
CA ILE A 109 13.45 28.37 2.77
C ILE A 109 12.63 27.84 3.93
N PHE A 110 12.42 26.53 3.93
CA PHE A 110 11.62 25.82 4.91
C PHE A 110 12.41 24.72 5.59
N LYS A 111 11.96 24.31 6.77
CA LYS A 111 12.51 23.16 7.50
C LYS A 111 11.43 22.21 7.97
N LEU A 112 11.63 20.92 7.73
CA LEU A 112 10.92 19.82 8.37
C LEU A 112 11.73 19.29 9.54
N GLN A 113 11.15 19.32 10.74
CA GLN A 113 11.76 18.77 11.94
C GLN A 113 10.69 18.41 12.97
N ASP A 114 10.83 17.28 13.65
CA ASP A 114 9.96 16.89 14.78
C ASP A 114 8.45 17.01 14.45
N GLY A 115 8.06 16.50 13.28
CA GLY A 115 6.67 16.52 12.82
C GLY A 115 6.08 17.91 12.59
N LYS A 116 6.91 18.92 12.33
CA LYS A 116 6.50 20.32 12.12
C LYS A 116 7.19 20.90 10.89
N LEU A 117 6.54 21.91 10.32
CA LEU A 117 7.08 22.75 9.26
C LEU A 117 7.45 24.12 9.83
N TYR A 118 8.56 24.66 9.37
CA TYR A 118 9.04 25.99 9.70
C TYR A 118 9.43 26.74 8.41
N GLU A 119 9.31 28.05 8.43
CA GLU A 119 9.73 28.98 7.38
C GLU A 119 10.80 29.90 7.95
N ASP A 120 11.84 30.20 7.17
CA ASP A 120 12.82 31.22 7.51
C ASP A 120 12.20 32.63 7.43
N ARG A 121 12.70 33.56 8.24
CA ARG A 121 12.26 34.97 8.23
C ARG A 121 13.32 35.93 7.72
N ASN A 122 14.56 35.46 7.58
CA ASN A 122 15.67 36.32 7.27
C ASN A 122 15.87 36.51 5.76
N ASP A 123 15.31 35.62 4.94
CA ASP A 123 15.40 35.61 3.48
C ASP A 123 16.82 35.91 2.99
N GLN A 124 17.79 35.23 3.61
CA GLN A 124 19.19 35.42 3.28
C GLN A 124 19.51 34.71 1.98
N TYR A 125 20.28 35.35 1.11
CA TYR A 125 20.73 34.65 -0.08
C TYR A 125 21.68 33.50 0.31
N VAL A 126 21.53 32.37 -0.36
CA VAL A 126 22.25 31.13 -0.03
C VAL A 126 23.76 31.30 -0.28
N SER A 127 24.57 30.90 0.70
CA SER A 127 26.02 30.88 0.61
C SER A 127 26.54 29.57 0.03
N ASN A 128 27.63 29.64 -0.73
CA ASN A 128 28.28 28.46 -1.30
C ASN A 128 29.29 27.83 -0.35
N GLU A 129 29.61 28.49 0.77
CA GLU A 129 30.76 28.17 1.63
C GLU A 129 30.36 27.64 3.01
N SER A 130 29.08 27.73 3.35
CA SER A 130 28.59 27.39 4.68
C SER A 130 27.13 26.94 4.65
N PHE A 131 26.72 26.23 5.70
CA PHE A 131 25.32 25.97 5.99
C PHE A 131 24.50 27.27 6.04
N TYR A 132 23.22 27.14 5.71
CA TYR A 132 22.27 28.24 5.72
C TYR A 132 21.96 28.70 7.15
N LEU A 133 21.96 30.02 7.36
CA LEU A 133 21.71 30.64 8.67
C LEU A 133 20.30 31.23 8.70
N ALA A 134 19.34 30.42 9.15
CA ALA A 134 17.92 30.79 9.22
C ALA A 134 17.46 31.24 10.62
N ASP A 135 16.39 32.04 10.67
CA ASP A 135 15.52 32.22 11.84
C ASP A 135 14.16 31.55 11.58
N PHE A 136 14.07 30.28 11.94
CA PHE A 136 12.90 29.45 11.64
C PHE A 136 11.69 29.77 12.53
N GLN A 137 10.59 30.19 11.92
CA GLN A 137 9.26 30.27 12.54
C GLN A 137 8.40 29.07 12.17
N ARG A 138 7.72 28.49 13.16
CA ARG A 138 6.78 27.38 12.93
C ARG A 138 5.55 27.86 12.13
N LEU A 139 5.16 27.06 11.14
CA LEU A 139 3.93 27.19 10.36
C LEU A 139 2.78 26.31 10.89
N ASP A 140 1.59 26.53 10.34
CA ASP A 140 0.38 25.76 10.66
C ASP A 140 0.52 24.27 10.27
N ASP A 141 -0.11 23.41 11.06
CA ASP A 141 -0.04 21.96 10.88
C ASP A 141 -0.67 21.50 9.54
N THR A 142 -1.62 22.27 8.98
CA THR A 142 -2.19 22.00 7.64
C THR A 142 -1.12 22.08 6.55
N LYS A 143 -0.20 23.05 6.64
CA LYS A 143 0.91 23.19 5.68
C LYS A 143 1.90 22.03 5.84
N TYR A 144 2.20 21.62 7.07
CA TYR A 144 3.02 20.44 7.35
C TYR A 144 2.45 19.16 6.73
N GLU A 145 1.16 18.91 6.89
CA GLU A 145 0.49 17.74 6.29
C GLU A 145 0.63 17.68 4.77
N GLY A 146 0.72 18.84 4.11
CA GLY A 146 0.92 18.96 2.67
C GLY A 146 2.34 18.63 2.18
N VAL A 147 3.32 18.50 3.07
CA VAL A 147 4.75 18.35 2.71
C VAL A 147 5.50 17.28 3.49
N LYS A 148 4.90 16.65 4.51
CA LYS A 148 5.55 15.68 5.39
C LYS A 148 6.13 14.46 4.66
N ASP A 149 5.66 14.18 3.45
CA ASP A 149 6.10 13.07 2.60
C ASP A 149 7.40 13.37 1.83
N LEU A 150 7.91 14.62 1.85
CA LEU A 150 9.14 15.03 1.16
C LEU A 150 10.34 14.12 1.47
N TRP A 151 10.45 13.63 2.70
CA TRP A 151 11.49 12.68 3.11
C TRP A 151 11.57 11.44 2.21
N SER A 152 10.44 10.98 1.69
CA SER A 152 10.37 9.79 0.82
C SER A 152 10.90 10.03 -0.60
N PHE A 153 11.13 11.29 -0.98
CA PHE A 153 11.64 11.67 -2.30
C PHE A 153 13.16 11.90 -2.31
N ILE A 154 13.82 11.85 -1.16
CA ILE A 154 15.27 12.02 -1.06
C ILE A 154 15.93 10.77 -1.66
N PRO A 155 16.67 10.90 -2.77
CA PRO A 155 17.30 9.74 -3.39
C PRO A 155 18.51 9.30 -2.57
N GLY A 156 18.64 8.01 -2.29
CA GLY A 156 19.75 7.46 -1.52
C GLY A 156 21.15 7.80 -2.08
N ALA A 157 21.25 8.04 -3.39
CA ALA A 157 22.52 8.42 -4.03
C ALA A 157 23.07 9.79 -3.57
N ILE A 158 22.22 10.69 -3.04
CA ILE A 158 22.68 12.01 -2.58
C ILE A 158 23.60 11.91 -1.36
N TYR A 159 23.48 10.85 -0.55
CA TYR A 159 24.32 10.63 0.64
C TYR A 159 25.77 10.23 0.30
N GLU A 160 26.04 9.92 -0.98
CA GLU A 160 27.38 9.56 -1.48
C GLU A 160 27.98 10.69 -2.32
N GLU A 161 27.34 11.85 -2.36
CA GLU A 161 27.77 12.97 -3.19
C GLU A 161 28.85 13.81 -2.50
N ASP A 162 29.96 14.05 -3.21
CA ASP A 162 31.04 14.92 -2.76
C ASP A 162 30.86 16.38 -3.23
N GLN A 163 30.04 16.61 -4.26
CA GLN A 163 29.76 17.95 -4.77
C GLN A 163 28.61 18.63 -4.03
N VAL A 164 28.86 19.81 -3.48
CA VAL A 164 27.82 20.65 -2.85
C VAL A 164 27.04 21.52 -3.85
N ARG A 165 27.48 21.60 -5.12
CA ARG A 165 26.85 22.43 -6.17
C ARG A 165 26.67 21.63 -7.45
N PHE A 166 25.48 21.71 -8.03
CA PHE A 166 25.17 21.17 -9.34
C PHE A 166 24.67 22.27 -10.28
N GLY A 167 25.25 22.32 -11.48
CA GLY A 167 24.96 23.35 -12.47
C GLY A 167 25.44 24.75 -12.09
N CYS A 168 24.71 25.77 -12.56
CA CYS A 168 24.97 27.18 -12.33
C CYS A 168 23.73 27.86 -11.73
N PRO A 169 23.40 27.57 -10.45
CA PRO A 169 22.24 28.14 -9.78
C PRO A 169 22.22 29.66 -9.93
N ASP A 170 21.09 30.17 -10.43
CA ASP A 170 20.80 31.60 -10.58
C ASP A 170 21.74 32.38 -11.54
N CYS A 171 22.51 31.70 -12.39
CA CYS A 171 23.41 32.37 -13.35
C CYS A 171 22.69 33.05 -14.54
N ALA A 172 21.43 32.71 -14.79
CA ALA A 172 20.58 33.21 -15.87
C ALA A 172 19.18 33.56 -15.34
N ASP A 173 19.11 34.10 -14.12
CA ASP A 173 17.89 34.49 -13.39
C ASP A 173 16.88 33.34 -13.20
N GLN A 174 17.33 32.09 -13.32
CA GLN A 174 16.50 30.91 -13.16
C GLN A 174 16.32 30.50 -11.69
N GLY A 175 17.07 31.13 -10.77
CA GLY A 175 17.13 30.75 -9.37
C GLY A 175 17.90 29.47 -9.10
N GLY A 176 17.80 29.00 -7.85
CA GLY A 176 18.36 27.76 -7.37
C GLY A 176 17.49 27.09 -6.33
N LEU A 177 17.82 25.83 -6.02
CA LEU A 177 17.27 25.09 -4.89
C LEU A 177 18.34 24.89 -3.83
N TYR A 178 17.99 25.09 -2.57
CA TYR A 178 18.80 24.73 -1.42
C TYR A 178 18.21 23.49 -0.74
N LEU A 179 19.07 22.52 -0.43
CA LEU A 179 18.74 21.31 0.31
C LEU A 179 19.75 21.14 1.44
N GLU A 180 19.32 20.83 2.66
CA GLU A 180 20.20 20.48 3.77
C GLU A 180 19.57 19.36 4.57
N ILE A 181 20.31 18.28 4.77
CA ILE A 181 19.82 17.08 5.45
C ILE A 181 20.69 16.83 6.67
N ARG A 182 20.03 16.65 7.82
CA ARG A 182 20.65 16.10 9.02
C ARG A 182 19.96 14.81 9.43
N THR A 183 20.73 13.73 9.51
CA THR A 183 20.28 12.43 10.01
C THR A 183 21.34 11.78 10.89
N GLY A 184 21.11 11.77 12.20
CA GLY A 184 22.09 11.30 13.18
C GLY A 184 23.41 12.08 13.11
N ALA A 185 24.48 11.42 12.65
CA ALA A 185 25.80 12.04 12.48
C ALA A 185 26.02 12.65 11.09
N PHE A 186 25.15 12.36 10.12
CA PHE A 186 25.21 12.92 8.77
C PHE A 186 24.61 14.33 8.78
N HIS A 187 25.32 15.30 8.21
CA HIS A 187 24.85 16.68 8.06
C HIS A 187 25.52 17.32 6.86
N GLU A 188 24.79 17.43 5.75
CA GLU A 188 25.30 17.96 4.47
C GLU A 188 24.27 18.87 3.81
N TYR A 189 24.74 19.70 2.87
CA TYR A 189 23.90 20.59 2.08
C TYR A 189 24.29 20.59 0.60
N TRP A 190 23.31 20.90 -0.25
CA TRP A 190 23.46 20.99 -1.70
C TRP A 190 22.72 22.18 -2.26
N ILE A 191 23.30 22.74 -3.32
CA ILE A 191 22.74 23.86 -4.08
C ILE A 191 22.57 23.40 -5.52
N LEU A 192 21.32 23.32 -5.98
CA LEU A 192 20.98 22.80 -7.29
C LEU A 192 20.54 23.93 -8.23
N ASP A 193 20.97 23.88 -9.48
CA ASP A 193 20.42 24.69 -10.55
C ASP A 193 18.97 24.27 -10.84
N GLN A 194 18.08 25.22 -11.12
CA GLN A 194 16.71 24.93 -11.54
C GLN A 194 16.64 24.32 -12.95
N ASN A 195 17.67 24.52 -13.79
CA ASN A 195 17.80 23.84 -15.07
C ASN A 195 18.21 22.37 -14.87
N LYS A 196 17.24 21.46 -14.93
CA LYS A 196 17.45 20.01 -14.82
C LYS A 196 18.47 19.42 -15.79
N ASN A 197 18.78 20.08 -16.91
CA ASN A 197 19.83 19.59 -17.81
C ASN A 197 21.24 19.71 -17.22
N GLU A 198 21.42 20.59 -16.23
CA GLU A 198 22.69 20.83 -15.53
C GLU A 198 22.78 20.05 -14.20
N VAL A 199 21.76 19.26 -13.86
CA VAL A 199 21.66 18.50 -12.61
C VAL A 199 21.54 17.01 -12.93
N PRO A 200 22.19 16.11 -12.16
CA PRO A 200 22.04 14.67 -12.33
C PRO A 200 20.58 14.19 -12.32
N GLN A 201 20.26 13.28 -13.23
CA GLN A 201 18.89 12.79 -13.41
C GLN A 201 18.26 12.20 -12.14
N TYR A 202 19.07 11.62 -11.25
CA TYR A 202 18.58 11.02 -10.01
C TYR A 202 17.98 12.05 -9.03
N LEU A 203 18.30 13.34 -9.17
CA LEU A 203 17.76 14.43 -8.35
C LEU A 203 16.47 15.04 -8.93
N HIS A 204 16.15 14.80 -10.19
CA HIS A 204 15.07 15.51 -10.89
C HIS A 204 13.70 15.35 -10.22
N SER A 205 13.39 14.13 -9.74
CA SER A 205 12.13 13.89 -9.03
C SER A 205 12.05 14.65 -7.71
N LEU A 206 13.16 14.77 -6.98
CA LEU A 206 13.22 15.55 -5.75
C LEU A 206 13.02 17.03 -6.05
N MET A 207 13.71 17.57 -7.08
CA MET A 207 13.57 18.96 -7.51
C MET A 207 12.13 19.33 -7.88
N ASP A 208 11.48 18.50 -8.71
CA ASP A 208 10.08 18.72 -9.12
C ASP A 208 9.15 18.69 -7.89
N THR A 209 9.39 17.79 -6.95
CA THR A 209 8.58 17.66 -5.74
C THR A 209 8.79 18.84 -4.79
N VAL A 210 10.04 19.27 -4.57
CA VAL A 210 10.38 20.42 -3.71
C VAL A 210 9.71 21.69 -4.24
N ASN A 211 9.86 22.00 -5.52
CA ASN A 211 9.22 23.18 -6.13
C ASN A 211 7.69 23.11 -5.97
N MET A 212 7.08 21.95 -6.25
CA MET A 212 5.63 21.75 -6.08
C MET A 212 5.17 21.96 -4.63
N ARG A 213 5.97 21.52 -3.65
CA ARG A 213 5.65 21.71 -2.22
C ARG A 213 5.79 23.15 -1.78
N ILE A 214 6.79 23.88 -2.26
CA ILE A 214 6.94 25.32 -2.01
C ILE A 214 5.72 26.07 -2.55
N ASP A 215 5.30 25.79 -3.79
CA ASP A 215 4.10 26.40 -4.36
C ASP A 215 2.85 26.08 -3.54
N LEU A 216 2.73 24.86 -2.99
CA LEU A 216 1.62 24.48 -2.13
C LEU A 216 1.63 25.24 -0.79
N ILE A 217 2.81 25.46 -0.19
CA ILE A 217 2.95 26.20 1.06
C ILE A 217 2.52 27.66 0.88
N ASN A 218 2.89 28.29 -0.24
CA ASN A 218 2.68 29.73 -0.46
C ASN A 218 1.27 30.06 -0.97
N ASN A 219 0.59 29.09 -1.58
CA ASN A 219 -0.80 29.26 -2.08
C ASN A 219 -1.89 28.89 -1.05
N GLN A 220 -1.53 28.56 0.20
CA GLN A 220 -2.44 28.15 1.28
C GLN A 220 -2.57 29.18 2.40
#